data_AF-A0A919UBM1-F1
#
_entry.id   AF-A0A919UBM1-F1
#
_cell.length_a   1.000
_cell.length_b   1.000
_cell.length_c   1.000
_cell.angle_alpha   90.00
_cell.angle_beta   90.00
_cell.angle_gamma   90.00
#
_symmetry.space_group_name_H-M   'P 1'
#
loop_
_entity.id
_entity.type
_entity.pdbx_description
1 polymer ?
#
loop_
_entity_poly.entity_id
_entity_poly.type
_entity_poly.pdbx_seq_one_letter_code
_entity_poly.pdbx_strand_id
1 'polypeptide(L)' 'MDCPECGLPATARNEGRAWSTGGPVEHVRLHCVLGHRFFGPATTLLRRLRAA' A
#
# COMPACT_ATOMS: atom_id res chain seq x y z
N MET A 1 5.43 -9.29 0.92
CA MET A 1 4.88 -8.33 -0.05
C MET A 1 6.03 -7.46 -0.49
N ASP A 2 6.16 -7.25 -1.78
CA ASP A 2 7.41 -6.78 -2.38
C ASP A 2 7.23 -5.33 -2.86
N CYS A 3 8.29 -4.54 -2.81
CA CYS A 3 8.24 -3.14 -3.20
C CYS A 3 7.97 -3.02 -4.70
N PRO A 4 6.96 -2.26 -5.14
CA PRO A 4 6.60 -2.18 -6.55
C PRO A 4 7.65 -1.43 -7.39
N GLU A 5 8.57 -0.71 -6.73
CA GLU A 5 9.67 0.00 -7.43
C GLU A 5 10.97 -0.80 -7.50
N CYS A 6 11.27 -1.64 -6.51
CA CYS A 6 12.59 -2.30 -6.43
C CYS A 6 12.53 -3.81 -6.17
N GLY A 7 11.35 -4.39 -6.04
CA GLY A 7 11.15 -5.83 -5.81
C GLY A 7 11.59 -6.34 -4.42
N LEU A 8 12.13 -5.48 -3.56
CA LEU A 8 12.61 -5.90 -2.24
C LEU A 8 11.48 -5.99 -1.20
N PRO A 9 11.66 -6.78 -0.14
CA PRO A 9 10.64 -6.94 0.89
C PRO A 9 10.14 -5.62 1.45
N ALA A 10 8.82 -5.54 1.63
CA ALA A 10 8.15 -4.40 2.22
C ALA A 10 7.11 -4.81 3.27
N THR A 11 6.89 -3.91 4.22
CA THR A 11 5.91 -4.07 5.28
C THR A 11 4.76 -3.11 5.03
N ALA A 12 3.53 -3.63 5.03
CA ALA A 12 2.34 -2.78 5.08
C ALA A 12 1.80 -2.63 6.50
N ARG A 13 1.35 -1.42 6.80
CA ARG A 13 0.66 -1.06 8.03
C ARG A 13 -0.67 -0.44 7.68
N ASN A 14 -1.73 -0.89 8.35
CA ASN A 14 -3.06 -0.30 8.20
C ASN A 14 -3.09 1.05 8.93
N GLU A 15 -3.50 2.11 8.25
CA GLU A 15 -3.66 3.47 8.79
C GLU A 15 -5.13 3.78 9.12
N GLY A 16 -6.03 2.84 8.83
CA GLY A 16 -7.45 2.94 9.15
C GLY A 16 -8.32 3.27 7.94
N ARG A 17 -9.59 3.62 8.21
CA ARG A 17 -10.59 3.95 7.19
C ARG A 17 -10.69 5.45 7.02
N ALA A 18 -10.54 5.91 5.79
CA ALA A 18 -10.84 7.28 5.40
C ALA A 18 -12.13 7.31 4.59
N TRP A 19 -12.92 8.36 4.73
CA TRP A 19 -14.11 8.58 3.91
C TRP A 19 -13.68 9.05 2.51
N SER A 20 -14.18 8.38 1.49
CA SER A 20 -14.05 8.76 0.09
C SER A 20 -15.43 9.03 -0.52
N THR A 21 -15.47 9.55 -1.74
CA THR A 21 -16.73 9.86 -2.45
C THR A 21 -17.63 8.64 -2.66
N GLY A 22 -17.04 7.44 -2.72
CA GLY A 22 -17.77 6.15 -2.78
C GLY A 22 -17.98 5.47 -1.42
N GLY A 23 -17.69 6.14 -0.31
CA GLY A 23 -17.80 5.58 1.05
C GLY A 23 -16.46 5.23 1.71
N PRO A 24 -16.48 4.42 2.79
CA PRO A 24 -15.29 3.93 3.49
C PRO A 24 -14.23 3.34 2.57
N VAL A 25 -12.98 3.80 2.71
CA VAL A 25 -11.82 3.14 2.08
C VAL A 25 -10.72 2.92 3.11
N GLU A 26 -10.32 1.66 3.27
CA GLU A 26 -9.14 1.31 4.08
C GLU A 26 -7.87 1.77 3.40
N HIS A 27 -7.06 2.53 4.13
CA HIS A 27 -5.78 3.03 3.69
C HIS A 27 -4.64 2.28 4.37
N VAL A 28 -3.63 1.92 3.59
CA VAL A 28 -2.41 1.28 4.07
C VAL A 28 -1.22 2.13 3.71
N ARG A 29 -0.21 2.08 4.58
CA ARG A 29 1.12 2.58 4.30
C ARG A 29 2.05 1.41 4.08
N LEU A 30 2.84 1.45 3.02
CA LEU A 30 3.83 0.45 2.67
C LEU A 30 5.22 1.06 2.80
N HIS A 31 6.14 0.32 3.42
CA HIS A 31 7.52 0.73 3.58
C HIS A 31 8.45 -0.42 3.26
N CYS A 32 9.34 -0.25 2.28
CA CYS A 32 10.33 -1.27 1.94
C CYS A 32 11.65 -1.09 2.70
N VAL A 33 12.48 -2.13 2.70
CA VAL A 33 13.80 -2.13 3.37
C VAL A 33 14.78 -1.07 2.84
N LEU A 34 14.61 -0.60 1.59
CA LEU A 34 15.39 0.50 1.02
C LEU A 34 14.80 1.89 1.30
N GLY A 35 13.62 1.98 1.92
CA GLY A 35 13.03 3.25 2.32
C GLY A 35 11.97 3.83 1.38
N HIS A 36 11.59 3.15 0.30
CA HIS A 36 10.44 3.58 -0.54
C HIS A 36 9.14 3.49 0.28
N ARG A 37 8.33 4.55 0.18
CA ARG A 37 7.10 4.70 0.97
C ARG A 37 5.92 4.94 0.04
N PHE A 38 4.86 4.19 0.27
CA PHE A 38 3.62 4.32 -0.48
C PHE A 38 2.46 4.44 0.50
N PHE A 39 1.46 5.23 0.15
CA PHE A 39 0.25 5.40 0.93
C PHE A 39 -0.94 5.46 0.00
N GLY A 40 -2.00 4.74 0.33
CA GLY A 40 -3.20 4.74 -0.48
C GLY A 40 -4.18 3.63 -0.11
N PRO A 41 -5.25 3.49 -0.91
CA PRO A 41 -6.26 2.46 -0.71
C PRO A 41 -5.64 1.06 -0.70
N ALA A 42 -5.97 0.26 0.30
CA ALA A 42 -5.48 -1.12 0.43
C ALA A 42 -5.71 -1.92 -0.86
N THR A 43 -6.91 -1.82 -1.45
CA THR A 43 -7.27 -2.52 -2.68
C THR A 43 -6.41 -2.13 -3.88
N THR A 44 -6.17 -0.84 -4.10
CA THR A 44 -5.35 -0.35 -5.22
C THR A 44 -3.88 -0.68 -5.02
N LEU A 45 -3.37 -0.47 -3.80
CA LEU A 45 -1.96 -0.66 -3.49
C LEU A 45 -1.62 -2.15 -3.51
N LEU A 46 -2.43 -3.00 -2.89
CA LEU A 46 -2.26 -4.46 -2.95
C LEU A 46 -2.41 -5.02 -4.38
N ARG A 47 -3.26 -4.42 -5.22
CA ARG A 47 -3.37 -4.84 -6.63
C ARG A 47 -2.10 -4.54 -7.42
N ARG A 48 -1.46 -3.38 -7.21
CA ARG A 48 -0.18 -3.06 -7.85
C ARG A 48 0.94 -4.03 -7.44
N LEU A 49 0.96 -4.44 -6.18
CA LEU A 49 1.99 -5.35 -5.65
C LEU A 49 1.84 -6.79 -6.16
N ARG A 50 0.68 -7.18 -6.68
CA ARG A 50 0.45 -8.50 -7.27
C ARG A 50 0.76 -8.57 -8.77
N ALA A 51 0.94 -7.42 -9.40
CA ALA A 51 1.21 -7.29 -10.83
C ALA A 51 2.68 -6.95 -11.13
N ALA A 52 3.50 -6.77 -10.08
CA ALA A 52 4.92 -6.46 -10.14
C ALA A 52 5.75 -7.73 -9.87
#